data_AF-A0A920SE69-F1
#
_entry.id   AF-A0A920SE69-F1
#
_cell.length_a   1.000
_cell.length_b   1.000
_cell.length_c   1.000
_cell.angle_alpha   90.00
_cell.angle_beta   90.00
_cell.angle_gamma   90.00
#
_symmetry.space_group_name_H-M   'P 1'
#
loop_
_entity.id
_entity.type
_entity.pdbx_description
1 polymer ?
#
loop_
_entity_poly.entity_id
_entity_poly.type
_entity_poly.pdbx_seq_one_letter_code
_entity_poly.pdbx_strand_id
1 'polypeptide(L)'
;MAVMFCRHPEALKNTLRIAERCSFDLTKDLDYKGFPDYSVPDGDTPPGHLEFLCRQAADRRYGGISRRVEDRFQEELRLIGKHDLAGFFLIYYEIIQMAPEIMIEMGLSDAEIPLEERPPGRGRGSLVAMLVGYLIGLSHIDPLEYNLSLDRFLSDDLGSVPE
;
A
#
# COMPACT_ATOMS: atom_id res chain seq x y z
N MET A 1 37.66 14.69 25.19
CA MET A 1 37.55 16.00 24.50
C MET A 1 38.06 17.18 25.33
N ALA A 2 37.62 17.37 26.59
CA ALA A 2 38.07 18.47 27.46
C ALA A 2 39.60 18.61 27.60
N VAL A 3 40.32 17.50 27.79
CA VAL A 3 41.79 17.49 27.92
C VAL A 3 42.48 17.91 26.61
N MET A 4 41.96 17.46 25.45
CA MET A 4 42.53 17.79 24.13
C MET A 4 42.30 19.26 23.74
N PHE A 5 41.21 19.87 24.21
CA PHE A 5 40.85 21.27 23.92
C PHE A 5 41.07 22.20 25.11
N CYS A 6 41.95 21.85 26.05
CA CYS A 6 42.18 22.63 27.28
C CYS A 6 42.64 24.09 27.02
N ARG A 7 43.33 24.35 25.90
CA ARG A 7 43.74 25.71 25.48
C ARG A 7 42.61 26.51 24.83
N HIS A 8 41.51 25.85 24.47
CA HIS A 8 40.35 26.44 23.78
C HIS A 8 39.02 25.89 24.34
N PRO A 9 38.70 26.13 25.63
CA PRO A 9 37.48 25.61 26.26
C PRO A 9 36.19 26.11 25.58
N GLU A 10 36.24 27.29 24.96
CA GLU A 10 35.12 27.83 24.17
C GLU A 10 34.75 26.96 22.96
N ALA A 11 35.70 26.19 22.41
CA ALA A 11 35.41 25.25 21.31
C ALA A 11 34.35 24.22 21.73
N LEU A 12 34.44 23.69 22.95
CA LEU A 12 33.48 22.72 23.51
C LEU A 12 32.17 23.38 23.93
N LYS A 13 32.22 24.62 24.44
CA LYS A 13 30.99 25.36 24.74
C LYS A 13 30.20 25.66 23.47
N ASN A 14 30.90 25.97 22.38
CA ASN A 14 30.26 26.24 21.10
C ASN A 14 29.60 25.00 20.48
N THR A 15 30.15 23.79 20.68
CA THR A 15 29.46 22.57 20.22
C THR A 15 28.12 22.37 20.93
N LEU A 16 28.06 22.63 22.24
CA LEU A 16 26.81 22.56 23.01
C LEU A 16 25.82 23.65 22.58
N ARG A 17 26.30 24.90 22.43
CA ARG A 17 25.46 26.01 21.92
C ARG A 17 24.87 25.72 20.55
N ILE A 18 25.58 25.03 19.67
CA ILE A 18 25.06 24.64 18.35
C ILE A 18 24.02 23.52 18.52
N ALA A 19 24.32 22.49 19.30
CA ALA A 19 23.40 21.38 19.55
C ALA A 19 22.07 21.86 20.17
N GLU A 20 22.12 22.79 21.14
CA GLU A 20 20.93 23.38 21.76
C GLU A 20 20.05 24.19 20.78
N ARG A 21 20.62 24.67 19.66
CA ARG A 21 19.89 25.40 18.61
C ARG A 21 19.25 24.48 17.57
N CYS A 22 19.72 23.24 17.47
CA CYS A 22 19.14 22.24 16.58
C CYS A 22 17.83 21.71 17.19
N SER A 23 16.69 22.23 16.72
CA SER A 23 15.35 21.93 17.24
C SER A 23 14.47 21.11 16.28
N PHE A 24 15.08 20.44 15.31
CA PHE A 24 14.38 19.68 14.28
C PHE A 24 13.73 18.40 14.82
N ASP A 25 12.43 18.27 14.61
CA ASP A 25 11.61 17.11 14.95
C ASP A 25 11.16 16.40 13.67
N LEU A 26 11.74 15.23 13.39
CA LEU A 26 11.41 14.39 12.23
C LEU A 26 9.92 14.09 12.09
N THR A 27 9.15 14.10 13.18
CA THR A 27 7.72 13.79 13.17
C THR A 27 6.82 14.99 12.89
N LYS A 28 7.36 16.21 12.93
CA LYS A 28 6.59 17.46 12.78
C LYS A 28 7.10 18.38 11.68
N ASP A 29 8.42 18.40 11.49
CA ASP A 29 9.08 19.34 10.59
C ASP A 29 9.28 18.76 9.18
N LEU A 30 8.98 17.47 8.99
CA LEU A 30 8.81 16.88 7.66
C LEU A 30 7.34 17.06 7.26
N ASP A 31 7.10 17.76 6.14
CA ASP A 31 5.76 17.86 5.52
C ASP A 31 5.40 16.57 4.77
N TYR A 32 5.60 15.41 5.41
CA TYR A 32 5.25 14.10 4.87
C TYR A 32 3.76 13.86 5.13
N LYS A 33 2.92 14.22 4.15
CA LYS A 33 1.45 14.10 4.22
C LYS A 33 0.93 12.70 3.93
N GLY A 34 1.65 11.66 4.37
CA GLY A 34 1.32 10.28 4.04
C GLY A 34 1.66 9.92 2.60
N PHE A 35 0.83 9.11 1.96
CA PHE A 35 1.03 8.65 0.59
C PHE A 35 0.75 9.75 -0.45
N PRO A 36 1.31 9.65 -1.66
CA PRO A 36 0.91 10.51 -2.76
C PRO A 36 -0.60 10.42 -3.02
N ASP A 37 -1.22 11.54 -3.37
CA ASP A 37 -2.61 11.55 -3.80
C ASP A 37 -2.75 10.76 -5.11
N TYR A 38 -3.80 9.95 -5.20
CA TYR A 38 -4.16 9.23 -6.42
C TYR A 38 -5.29 9.96 -7.14
N SER A 39 -5.07 10.32 -8.42
CA SER A 39 -6.09 10.98 -9.23
C SER A 39 -7.07 9.95 -9.76
N VAL A 40 -8.34 10.05 -9.36
CA VAL A 40 -9.43 9.21 -9.88
C VAL A 40 -10.23 9.98 -10.94
N PRO A 41 -10.99 9.28 -11.81
CA PRO A 41 -11.89 9.91 -12.77
C PRO A 41 -12.88 10.90 -12.12
N ASP A 42 -13.33 11.89 -12.89
CA ASP A 42 -14.22 12.96 -12.40
C ASP A 42 -15.48 12.39 -11.71
N GLY A 43 -15.68 12.78 -10.46
CA GLY A 43 -16.83 12.38 -9.64
C GLY A 43 -16.63 11.10 -8.81
N ASP A 44 -15.47 10.45 -8.90
CA ASP A 44 -15.12 9.29 -8.07
C ASP A 44 -14.30 9.71 -6.83
N THR A 45 -14.11 8.76 -5.91
CA THR A 45 -13.18 8.89 -4.77
C THR A 45 -12.21 7.71 -4.78
N PRO A 46 -10.99 7.81 -4.24
CA PRO A 46 -10.07 6.67 -4.20
C PRO A 46 -10.69 5.38 -3.61
N PRO A 47 -11.46 5.43 -2.50
CA PRO A 47 -12.16 4.25 -2.00
C PRO A 47 -13.23 3.71 -2.97
N GLY A 48 -14.03 4.60 -3.59
CA GLY A 48 -15.06 4.21 -4.56
C GLY A 48 -14.49 3.58 -5.82
N HIS A 49 -13.39 4.13 -6.32
CA HIS A 49 -12.68 3.61 -7.48
C HIS A 49 -12.08 2.23 -7.20
N LEU A 50 -11.42 2.07 -6.05
CA LEU A 50 -10.88 0.79 -5.61
C LEU A 50 -11.98 -0.26 -5.46
N GLU A 51 -13.12 0.12 -4.89
CA GLU A 51 -14.28 -0.77 -4.77
C GLU A 51 -14.79 -1.22 -6.15
N PHE A 52 -14.94 -0.28 -7.08
CA PHE A 52 -15.39 -0.57 -8.45
C PHE A 52 -14.47 -1.59 -9.14
N LEU A 53 -13.15 -1.39 -9.10
CA LEU A 53 -12.17 -2.30 -9.68
C LEU A 53 -12.24 -3.69 -9.06
N CYS A 54 -12.32 -3.76 -7.73
CA CYS A 54 -12.41 -5.03 -7.01
C CYS A 54 -13.70 -5.79 -7.35
N ARG A 55 -14.85 -5.11 -7.44
CA ARG A 55 -16.13 -5.75 -7.81
C ARG A 55 -16.07 -6.33 -9.21
N GLN A 56 -15.49 -5.60 -10.16
CA GLN A 56 -15.35 -6.07 -11.54
C GLN A 56 -14.46 -7.33 -11.62
N ALA A 57 -13.34 -7.33 -10.88
CA ALA A 57 -12.46 -8.49 -10.79
C ALA A 57 -13.10 -9.67 -10.06
N ALA A 58 -13.88 -9.41 -9.01
CA ALA A 58 -14.58 -10.45 -8.25
C ALA A 58 -15.60 -11.18 -9.12
N ASP A 59 -16.33 -10.46 -9.97
CA ASP A 59 -17.25 -11.07 -10.94
C ASP A 59 -16.52 -11.99 -11.93
N ARG A 60 -15.37 -11.56 -12.46
CA ARG A 60 -14.55 -12.41 -13.36
C ARG A 60 -13.98 -13.64 -12.66
N ARG A 61 -13.43 -13.47 -11.46
CA ARG A 61 -12.77 -14.52 -10.66
C ARG A 61 -13.73 -15.58 -10.14
N TYR A 62 -14.85 -15.15 -9.59
CA TYR A 62 -15.77 -16.02 -8.85
C TYR A 62 -17.05 -16.34 -9.63
N GLY A 63 -17.30 -15.69 -10.77
CA GLY A 63 -18.56 -15.82 -11.52
C GLY A 63 -19.75 -15.21 -10.78
N GLY A 64 -19.49 -14.32 -9.81
CA GLY A 64 -20.48 -13.67 -8.97
C GLY A 64 -20.01 -13.52 -7.50
N ILE A 65 -20.50 -12.49 -6.83
CA ILE A 65 -20.13 -12.21 -5.44
C ILE A 65 -20.97 -13.06 -4.47
N SER A 66 -20.36 -14.12 -3.93
CA SER A 66 -20.97 -14.87 -2.83
C SER A 66 -20.97 -14.07 -1.53
N ARG A 67 -21.83 -14.45 -0.57
CA ARG A 67 -21.85 -13.83 0.76
C ARG A 67 -20.48 -13.85 1.45
N ARG A 68 -19.72 -14.95 1.29
CA ARG A 68 -18.37 -15.07 1.86
C ARG A 68 -17.39 -14.05 1.29
N VAL A 69 -17.50 -13.78 -0.02
CA VAL A 69 -16.67 -12.78 -0.70
C VAL A 69 -17.08 -11.38 -0.25
N GLU A 70 -18.38 -11.09 -0.23
CA GLU A 70 -18.88 -9.77 0.20
C GLU A 70 -18.52 -9.46 1.65
N ASP A 71 -18.70 -10.42 2.58
CA ASP A 71 -18.39 -10.20 4.00
C ASP A 71 -16.90 -9.85 4.19
N ARG A 72 -15.99 -10.58 3.53
CA ARG A 72 -14.54 -10.29 3.57
C ARG A 72 -14.22 -8.96 2.90
N PHE A 73 -14.83 -8.68 1.76
CA PHE A 73 -14.57 -7.47 1.00
C PHE A 73 -14.97 -6.22 1.78
N GLN A 74 -16.13 -6.23 2.44
CA GLN A 74 -16.59 -5.14 3.29
C GLN A 74 -15.69 -4.94 4.52
N GLU A 75 -15.18 -6.01 5.12
CA GLU A 75 -14.19 -5.93 6.20
C GLU A 75 -12.91 -5.22 5.73
N GLU A 76 -12.37 -5.61 4.58
CA GLU A 76 -11.16 -5.00 4.02
C GLU A 76 -11.37 -3.54 3.63
N LEU A 77 -12.46 -3.20 2.92
CA LEU A 77 -12.75 -1.83 2.54
C LEU A 77 -12.92 -0.92 3.76
N ARG A 78 -13.56 -1.40 4.83
CA ARG A 78 -13.68 -0.65 6.09
C ARG A 78 -12.31 -0.32 6.67
N LEU A 79 -11.41 -1.31 6.73
CA LEU A 79 -10.07 -1.14 7.29
C LEU A 79 -9.18 -0.26 6.40
N ILE A 80 -9.27 -0.43 5.08
CA ILE A 80 -8.57 0.43 4.09
C ILE A 80 -9.02 1.88 4.24
N GLY A 81 -10.32 2.12 4.37
CA GLY A 81 -10.86 3.47 4.58
C GLY A 81 -10.47 4.06 5.94
N LYS A 82 -10.44 3.23 7.00
CA LYS A 82 -10.01 3.66 8.34
C LYS A 82 -8.55 4.18 8.35
N HIS A 83 -7.68 3.52 7.58
CA HIS A 83 -6.25 3.82 7.53
C HIS A 83 -5.83 4.68 6.34
N ASP A 84 -6.80 5.19 5.56
CA ASP A 84 -6.58 6.01 4.37
C ASP A 84 -5.62 5.38 3.34
N LEU A 85 -5.79 4.07 3.10
CA LEU A 85 -4.90 3.28 2.23
C LEU A 85 -5.44 3.09 0.80
N ALA A 86 -6.59 3.69 0.45
CA ALA A 86 -7.18 3.49 -0.87
C ALA A 86 -6.24 3.98 -2.00
N GLY A 87 -5.67 5.18 -1.84
CA GLY A 87 -4.68 5.72 -2.78
C GLY A 87 -3.43 4.84 -2.89
N PHE A 88 -2.96 4.28 -1.77
CA PHE A 88 -1.85 3.33 -1.76
C PHE A 88 -2.14 2.12 -2.66
N PHE A 89 -3.28 1.44 -2.51
CA PHE A 89 -3.62 0.29 -3.34
C PHE A 89 -3.78 0.64 -4.82
N LEU A 90 -4.32 1.83 -5.12
CA LEU A 90 -4.49 2.29 -6.50
C LEU A 90 -3.15 2.62 -7.19
N ILE A 91 -2.20 3.22 -6.48
CA ILE A 91 -0.84 3.42 -7.00
C ILE A 91 -0.20 2.07 -7.34
N TYR A 92 -0.32 1.10 -6.42
CA TYR A 92 0.20 -0.24 -6.66
C TYR A 92 -0.49 -0.93 -7.84
N TYR A 93 -1.80 -0.75 -7.99
CA TYR A 93 -2.58 -1.25 -9.12
C TYR A 93 -2.07 -0.71 -10.47
N GLU A 94 -1.83 0.59 -10.57
CA GLU A 94 -1.22 1.17 -11.79
C GLU A 94 0.16 0.59 -12.07
N ILE A 95 0.99 0.43 -11.02
CA ILE A 95 2.34 -0.12 -11.17
C ILE A 95 2.29 -1.54 -11.74
N ILE A 96 1.38 -2.38 -11.25
CA ILE A 96 1.25 -3.75 -11.75
C ILE A 96 0.55 -3.83 -13.11
N GLN A 97 -0.27 -2.84 -13.49
CA GLN A 97 -0.87 -2.75 -14.82
C GLN A 97 0.14 -2.43 -15.93
N MET A 98 1.17 -1.63 -15.63
CA MET A 98 2.21 -1.29 -16.61
C MET A 98 2.93 -2.53 -17.17
N ALA A 99 3.09 -3.58 -16.36
CA ALA A 99 3.81 -4.78 -16.79
C ALA A 99 3.10 -5.58 -17.91
N PRO A 100 1.81 -6.00 -17.76
CA PRO A 100 1.10 -6.65 -18.85
C PRO A 100 0.93 -5.75 -20.08
N GLU A 101 0.78 -4.43 -19.93
CA GLU A 101 0.75 -3.49 -21.06
C GLU A 101 2.03 -3.61 -21.91
N ILE A 102 3.20 -3.54 -21.27
CA ILE A 102 4.49 -3.72 -21.93
C ILE A 102 4.60 -5.12 -22.57
N MET A 103 4.14 -6.16 -21.88
CA MET A 103 4.16 -7.52 -22.42
C MET A 103 3.29 -7.68 -23.67
N ILE A 104 2.12 -7.03 -23.71
CA ILE A 104 1.21 -7.03 -24.87
C ILE A 104 1.86 -6.28 -26.03
N GLU A 105 2.44 -5.09 -25.78
CA GLU A 105 3.18 -4.33 -26.81
C GLU A 105 4.34 -5.12 -27.42
N MET A 106 5.01 -5.95 -26.61
CA MET A 106 6.08 -6.84 -27.04
C MET A 106 5.59 -8.14 -27.71
N GLY A 107 4.28 -8.40 -27.76
CA GLY A 107 3.71 -9.63 -28.30
C GLY A 107 3.98 -10.87 -27.43
N LEU A 108 4.18 -10.69 -26.12
CA LEU A 108 4.49 -11.73 -25.14
C LEU A 108 3.28 -12.16 -24.28
N SER A 109 2.16 -11.45 -24.38
CA SER A 109 0.92 -11.75 -23.67
C SER A 109 -0.30 -11.39 -24.51
N ASP A 110 -1.38 -12.14 -24.31
CA ASP A 110 -2.69 -11.85 -24.90
C ASP A 110 -3.41 -10.78 -24.08
N ALA A 111 -4.05 -9.83 -24.76
CA ALA A 111 -4.81 -8.74 -24.11
C ALA A 111 -6.11 -9.21 -23.45
N GLU A 112 -6.56 -10.43 -23.75
CA GLU A 112 -7.78 -11.00 -23.18
C GLU A 112 -7.58 -11.55 -21.76
N ILE A 113 -6.33 -11.78 -21.33
CA ILE A 113 -6.02 -12.32 -20.01
C ILE A 113 -6.10 -11.19 -18.98
N PRO A 114 -7.03 -11.23 -18.01
CA PRO A 114 -7.14 -10.22 -16.96
C PRO A 114 -5.87 -10.16 -16.09
N LEU A 115 -5.55 -8.96 -15.60
CA LEU A 115 -4.39 -8.70 -14.74
C LEU A 115 -4.33 -9.65 -13.54
N GLU A 116 -5.48 -9.89 -12.91
CA GLU A 116 -5.59 -10.73 -11.72
C GLU A 116 -5.32 -12.21 -12.05
N GLU A 117 -5.62 -12.69 -13.25
CA GLU A 117 -5.31 -14.07 -13.66
C GLU A 117 -3.81 -14.30 -13.85
N ARG A 118 -3.09 -13.30 -14.36
CA ARG A 118 -1.66 -13.39 -14.64
C ARG A 118 -0.91 -12.15 -14.13
N PRO A 119 -0.81 -11.99 -12.79
CA PRO A 119 -0.12 -10.85 -12.24
C PRO A 119 1.39 -10.95 -12.54
N PRO A 120 2.07 -9.82 -12.79
CA PRO A 120 3.49 -9.81 -13.17
C PRO A 120 4.40 -10.30 -12.04
N GLY A 121 3.94 -10.20 -10.79
CA GLY A 121 4.65 -10.61 -9.59
C GLY A 121 4.00 -11.80 -8.89
N ARG A 122 4.74 -12.41 -7.97
CA ARG A 122 4.21 -13.40 -7.03
C ARG A 122 4.12 -12.76 -5.66
N GLY A 123 2.91 -12.49 -5.17
CA GLY A 123 2.66 -11.98 -3.82
C GLY A 123 3.47 -12.71 -2.73
N ARG A 124 3.97 -11.95 -1.76
CA ARG A 124 4.79 -12.40 -0.62
C ARG A 124 4.32 -11.70 0.65
N GLY A 125 4.84 -12.14 1.79
CA GLY A 125 4.53 -11.53 3.07
C GLY A 125 3.07 -11.71 3.46
N SER A 126 2.57 -10.79 4.27
CA SER A 126 1.20 -10.79 4.81
C SER A 126 0.17 -10.27 3.81
N LEU A 127 0.60 -9.61 2.73
CA LEU A 127 -0.25 -9.05 1.68
C LEU A 127 -1.07 -10.12 0.93
N VAL A 128 -0.58 -11.37 0.92
CA VAL A 128 -1.29 -12.52 0.32
C VAL A 128 -2.59 -12.87 1.03
N ALA A 129 -2.80 -12.37 2.25
CA ALA A 129 -4.04 -12.59 3.00
C ALA A 129 -5.18 -11.63 2.60
N MET A 130 -4.91 -10.64 1.74
CA MET A 130 -5.91 -9.67 1.32
C MET A 130 -6.65 -10.06 0.05
N LEU A 131 -7.98 -9.99 0.12
CA LEU A 131 -8.88 -10.19 -1.00
C LEU A 131 -8.73 -9.03 -2.00
N VAL A 132 -8.67 -7.78 -1.54
CA VAL A 132 -8.40 -6.62 -2.41
C VAL A 132 -7.09 -6.81 -3.17
N GLY A 133 -6.03 -7.23 -2.48
CA GLY A 133 -4.74 -7.53 -3.12
C GLY A 133 -4.84 -8.64 -4.17
N TYR A 134 -5.61 -9.69 -3.90
CA TYR A 134 -5.87 -10.75 -4.88
C TYR A 134 -6.70 -10.28 -6.09
N LEU A 135 -7.71 -9.44 -5.87
CA LEU A 135 -8.62 -8.96 -6.89
C LEU A 135 -7.97 -7.93 -7.82
N ILE A 136 -7.12 -7.06 -7.30
CA ILE A 136 -6.43 -6.06 -8.13
C ILE A 136 -5.14 -6.62 -8.76
N GLY A 137 -4.75 -7.87 -8.44
CA GLY A 137 -3.57 -8.52 -9.04
C GLY A 137 -2.25 -8.31 -8.31
N LEU A 138 -2.25 -7.78 -7.08
CA LEU A 138 -1.05 -7.76 -6.24
C LEU A 138 -0.68 -9.15 -5.69
N SER A 139 -1.69 -9.98 -5.46
CA SER A 139 -1.54 -11.36 -5.03
C SER A 139 -2.12 -12.32 -6.06
N HIS A 140 -1.49 -13.49 -6.16
CA HIS A 140 -1.95 -14.63 -6.98
C HIS A 140 -2.62 -15.70 -6.11
N ILE A 141 -2.72 -15.47 -4.80
CA ILE A 141 -3.26 -16.42 -3.82
C ILE A 141 -4.63 -15.92 -3.40
N ASP A 142 -5.66 -16.77 -3.55
CA ASP A 142 -7.00 -16.50 -3.05
C ASP A 142 -7.02 -16.69 -1.52
N PRO A 143 -7.17 -15.62 -0.72
CA PRO A 143 -7.18 -15.75 0.73
C PRO A 143 -8.40 -16.48 1.27
N LEU A 144 -9.51 -16.52 0.53
CA LEU A 144 -10.72 -17.24 0.92
C LEU A 144 -10.56 -18.75 0.69
N GLU A 145 -9.94 -19.15 -0.42
CA GLU A 145 -9.62 -20.56 -0.68
C GLU A 145 -8.73 -21.14 0.43
N TYR A 146 -7.66 -20.42 0.80
CA TYR A 146 -6.69 -20.88 1.80
C TYR A 146 -6.99 -20.43 3.24
N ASN A 147 -8.12 -19.78 3.47
CA ASN A 147 -8.57 -19.28 4.77
C ASN A 147 -7.51 -18.45 5.52
N LEU A 148 -6.91 -17.49 4.82
CA LEU A 148 -5.85 -16.63 5.33
C LEU A 148 -6.42 -15.50 6.20
N SER A 149 -5.89 -15.33 7.41
CA SER A 149 -6.33 -14.27 8.34
C SER A 149 -5.77 -12.90 7.95
N LEU A 150 -6.64 -11.88 8.04
CA LEU A 150 -6.33 -10.47 7.84
C LEU A 150 -5.51 -9.86 8.98
N ASP A 151 -5.62 -10.40 10.20
CA ASP A 151 -5.17 -9.75 11.44
C ASP A 151 -3.67 -9.43 11.45
N ARG A 152 -2.89 -10.18 10.66
CA ARG A 152 -1.45 -9.96 10.50
C ARG A 152 -1.08 -8.83 9.54
N PHE A 153 -1.97 -8.44 8.64
CA PHE A 153 -1.71 -7.42 7.63
C PHE A 153 -2.46 -6.12 7.92
N LEU A 154 -3.78 -6.21 8.09
CA LEU A 154 -4.67 -5.07 8.31
C LEU A 154 -5.48 -5.35 9.57
N SER A 155 -5.11 -4.70 10.67
CA SER A 155 -5.83 -4.78 11.93
C SER A 155 -6.41 -3.43 12.32
N ASP A 156 -7.33 -3.42 13.29
CA ASP A 156 -7.87 -2.16 13.81
C ASP A 156 -6.81 -1.31 14.51
N ASP A 157 -5.79 -1.93 15.10
CA ASP A 157 -4.68 -1.27 15.83
C ASP A 157 -3.40 -1.19 14.99
N LEU A 158 -3.55 -0.98 13.68
CA LEU A 158 -2.40 -0.89 12.77
C LEU A 158 -1.44 0.23 13.23
N GLY A 159 -0.27 -0.17 13.72
CA GLY A 159 0.74 0.76 14.25
C GLY A 159 1.65 1.38 13.18
N SER A 160 1.65 0.82 11.96
CA SER A 160 2.47 1.24 10.83
C SER A 160 1.83 0.85 9.50
N VAL A 161 2.21 1.53 8.42
CA VAL A 161 1.82 1.14 7.05
C VAL A 161 2.12 -0.36 6.81
N PRO A 162 1.23 -1.10 6.14
CA PRO A 162 1.48 -2.50 5.79
C PRO A 162 2.66 -2.65 4.79
N GLU A 163 3.50 -3.68 4.99
CA GLU A 163 4.63 -4.06 4.12
C GLU A 163 4.26 -5.14 3.08
#